data_AF-A0A8S1BQ20-F1
#
_entry.id   AF-A0A8S1BQ20-F1
#
_cell.length_a   1.000
_cell.length_b   1.000
_cell.length_c   1.000
_cell.angle_alpha   90.00
_cell.angle_beta   90.00
_cell.angle_gamma   90.00
#
_symmetry.space_group_name_H-M   'P 1'
#
loop_
_entity.id
_entity.type
_entity.pdbx_description
1 polymer ?
#
loop_
_entity_poly.entity_id
_entity_poly.type
_entity_poly.pdbx_seq_one_letter_code
_entity_poly.pdbx_strand_id
1 'polypeptide(L)'
;MSLDTHCNQSKNVCLSLFHEDDNDGGPRLTRELSLRLLTAPNLHSATSRTSNSVATSKTCMDSATHIHLFATIIEDILIQLRILGECNNEMHFYKTQFVMQGLLEEKFGVESFDHQDELLEIDPKNLENDVYKLRKHAADRNTCITVLTHTYLGLTKYGTFEALVNYRQDAEDRMDHFLFLIDEEARNKEMRRSLRRQVRQQRIRIKSCIYETNQIVDELISRLEDETVKRSTQERYTEKWESSRTEQNNKRIQDKEASFSSTITKYQNKADDEQRVHSEVENIINITVYETLRKIEECMSKYDKDMEDLEVKITTMRLNYEKQVEKRIELEQKLAEHDVEMKNFIQFKVEREKVRAYQRKMANAAIIVQAWWRGLLVRLELGPFKPSLQKKKRNKKKKK
;
A
#
# COMPACT_ATOMS: atom_id res chain seq x y z
N MET A 1 32.52 30.86 10.82
CA MET A 1 32.40 32.33 10.90
C MET A 1 30.92 32.67 10.98
N SER A 2 30.58 33.38 12.07
CA SER A 2 29.30 33.96 12.48
C SER A 2 28.02 33.14 12.43
N LEU A 3 27.67 32.74 13.66
CA LEU A 3 26.33 32.48 14.20
C LEU A 3 25.41 33.69 14.06
N ASP A 4 24.11 33.45 13.92
CA ASP A 4 23.09 33.99 14.85
C ASP A 4 21.76 33.20 14.64
N THR A 5 21.34 32.30 15.53
CA THR A 5 20.58 32.50 16.79
C THR A 5 19.36 33.43 16.69
N HIS A 6 18.16 32.85 16.66
CA HIS A 6 17.13 33.20 17.64
C HIS A 6 16.13 32.06 17.86
N CYS A 7 16.36 31.39 18.99
CA CYS A 7 15.40 30.66 19.78
C CYS A 7 14.56 31.69 20.57
N ASN A 8 13.25 31.48 20.67
CA ASN A 8 12.55 31.86 21.89
C ASN A 8 11.47 30.84 22.23
N GLN A 9 11.56 30.42 23.49
CA GLN A 9 10.92 29.30 24.13
C GLN A 9 9.53 29.63 24.68
N SER A 10 8.70 28.58 24.69
CA SER A 10 7.89 28.10 25.81
C SER A 10 7.00 29.07 26.59
N LYS A 11 5.73 28.68 26.70
CA LYS A 11 5.12 28.09 27.92
C LYS A 11 3.66 27.73 27.59
N ASN A 12 3.29 26.45 27.60
CA ASN A 12 2.88 25.62 28.74
C ASN A 12 1.42 25.82 29.17
N VAL A 13 0.69 24.68 29.13
CA VAL A 13 -0.16 24.14 30.21
C VAL A 13 -1.70 24.21 30.06
N CYS A 14 -2.25 22.99 30.17
CA CYS A 14 -3.51 22.53 30.77
C CYS A 14 -4.82 22.39 29.97
N LEU A 15 -5.20 21.11 29.84
CA LEU A 15 -6.53 20.58 30.10
C LEU A 15 -7.22 21.22 31.33
N SER A 16 -8.50 21.56 31.16
CA SER A 16 -9.61 21.46 32.13
C SER A 16 -10.90 21.83 31.37
N LEU A 17 -11.84 20.91 31.09
CA LEU A 17 -12.88 20.40 31.99
C LEU A 17 -13.62 21.48 32.79
N PHE A 18 -14.86 21.71 32.36
CA PHE A 18 -16.09 22.09 33.09
C PHE A 18 -16.18 23.36 33.96
N HIS A 19 -17.42 23.91 33.93
CA HIS A 19 -18.03 24.95 34.77
C HIS A 19 -17.53 26.38 34.58
N GLU A 20 -18.35 27.42 34.66
CA GLU A 20 -19.81 27.63 34.62
C GLU A 20 -19.97 29.16 34.51
N ASP A 21 -21.18 29.59 34.17
CA ASP A 21 -21.75 30.92 34.47
C ASP A 21 -21.38 32.15 33.62
N ASP A 22 -22.35 32.41 32.73
CA ASP A 22 -23.31 33.52 32.85
C ASP A 22 -23.13 34.84 32.09
N ASN A 23 -24.32 35.22 31.59
CA ASN A 23 -24.81 36.55 31.24
C ASN A 23 -24.36 37.17 29.91
N ASP A 24 -25.23 37.75 29.10
CA ASP A 24 -26.68 37.96 29.18
C ASP A 24 -27.11 38.47 27.80
N GLY A 25 -28.36 38.21 27.39
CA GLY A 25 -28.88 38.77 26.13
C GLY A 25 -29.86 37.89 25.37
N GLY A 26 -30.80 37.26 26.08
CA GLY A 26 -32.05 36.78 25.49
C GLY A 26 -32.94 37.94 25.00
N PRO A 27 -34.15 37.63 24.48
CA PRO A 27 -35.13 36.92 25.31
C PRO A 27 -35.75 35.70 24.65
N ARG A 28 -35.86 34.64 25.47
CA ARG A 28 -36.80 33.54 25.29
C ARG A 28 -38.18 33.93 25.86
N LEU A 29 -39.20 33.46 25.14
CA LEU A 29 -40.47 32.88 25.61
C LEU A 29 -40.98 33.25 27.01
N THR A 30 -42.19 33.80 27.05
CA THR A 30 -43.11 33.64 28.18
C THR A 30 -44.38 32.92 27.72
N ARG A 31 -44.53 31.68 28.18
CA ARG A 31 -45.82 31.03 28.48
C ARG A 31 -46.02 31.22 29.98
N GLU A 32 -47.11 31.88 30.38
CA GLU A 32 -47.97 31.62 31.56
C GLU A 32 -48.65 32.90 32.10
N LEU A 33 -49.99 32.82 32.10
CA LEU A 33 -50.93 33.25 33.15
C LEU A 33 -50.93 34.70 33.67
N SER A 34 -51.89 35.48 33.16
CA SER A 34 -52.90 36.19 33.96
C SER A 34 -54.04 36.62 33.01
N LEU A 35 -55.24 36.05 33.09
CA LEU A 35 -56.35 36.51 33.94
C LEU A 35 -56.62 38.03 33.81
N ARG A 36 -57.84 38.35 33.34
CA ARG A 36 -58.49 39.68 33.17
C ARG A 36 -58.03 40.39 31.87
N LEU A 37 -58.87 40.84 30.94
CA LEU A 37 -60.29 41.18 30.91
C LEU A 37 -60.85 40.64 29.57
N LEU A 38 -61.95 39.87 29.51
CA LEU A 38 -63.32 40.41 29.46
C LEU A 38 -63.41 41.84 28.92
N THR A 39 -63.27 41.99 27.60
CA THR A 39 -63.89 43.11 26.88
C THR A 39 -64.39 42.58 25.53
N ALA A 40 -65.57 42.00 25.58
CA ALA A 40 -66.49 41.98 24.45
C ALA A 40 -66.55 43.39 23.83
N PRO A 41 -66.66 43.54 22.51
CA PRO A 41 -67.15 44.77 21.94
C PRO A 41 -68.63 44.88 22.30
N ASN A 42 -68.89 45.50 23.45
CA ASN A 42 -70.12 46.19 23.78
C ASN A 42 -70.28 47.31 22.72
N LEU A 43 -70.93 47.00 21.60
CA LEU A 43 -71.78 47.99 20.96
C LEU A 43 -73.20 47.74 21.44
N HIS A 44 -73.48 48.39 22.57
CA HIS A 44 -74.82 48.79 22.93
C HIS A 44 -75.44 49.59 21.77
N SER A 45 -76.32 48.95 21.02
CA SER A 45 -77.63 49.54 20.76
C SER A 45 -78.63 48.83 21.67
N ALA A 46 -78.59 49.23 22.94
CA ALA A 46 -79.73 49.14 23.81
C ALA A 46 -80.83 50.06 23.25
N THR A 47 -81.55 49.61 22.23
CA THR A 47 -82.96 49.95 22.13
C THR A 47 -83.64 49.07 23.17
N SER A 48 -83.83 49.67 24.34
CA SER A 48 -84.86 49.31 25.30
C SER A 48 -86.19 49.05 24.57
N ARG A 49 -86.40 47.83 24.07
CA ARG A 49 -87.75 47.26 24.07
C ARG A 49 -88.01 46.94 25.51
N THR A 50 -88.56 47.95 26.19
CA THR A 50 -89.43 47.79 27.33
C THR A 50 -89.99 46.39 27.33
N SER A 51 -89.68 45.63 28.37
CA SER A 51 -90.58 44.63 28.90
C SER A 51 -91.93 45.30 29.10
N ASN A 52 -92.68 45.42 28.01
CA ASN A 52 -94.11 45.30 28.08
C ASN A 52 -94.29 43.84 28.52
N SER A 53 -94.24 43.65 29.85
CA SER A 53 -95.43 43.27 30.58
C SER A 53 -96.65 43.57 29.71
N VAL A 54 -96.93 42.67 28.76
CA VAL A 54 -98.30 42.28 28.49
C VAL A 54 -98.71 41.63 29.80
N ALA A 55 -98.97 42.49 30.78
CA ALA A 55 -100.10 42.29 31.64
C ALA A 55 -101.15 41.72 30.69
N THR A 56 -101.53 40.48 30.94
CA THR A 56 -102.82 39.98 30.55
C THR A 56 -103.81 40.97 31.14
N SER A 57 -103.99 42.09 30.43
CA SER A 57 -105.15 42.91 30.44
C SER A 57 -106.21 41.93 30.03
N LYS A 58 -106.79 41.28 31.05
CA LYS A 58 -108.17 40.85 31.07
C LYS A 58 -109.04 42.10 30.84
N THR A 59 -108.89 42.75 29.69
CA THR A 59 -110.04 43.16 28.90
C THR A 59 -110.50 41.87 28.28
N CYS A 60 -111.23 41.10 29.09
CA CYS A 60 -112.26 40.22 28.59
C CYS A 60 -112.96 41.03 27.50
N MET A 61 -112.87 40.58 26.25
CA MET A 61 -113.77 41.07 25.21
C MET A 61 -115.17 40.78 25.75
N ASP A 62 -115.82 41.75 26.40
CA ASP A 62 -117.24 41.72 26.77
C ASP A 62 -118.12 41.82 25.52
N SER A 63 -117.74 41.10 24.46
CA SER A 63 -118.22 41.28 23.10
C SER A 63 -118.06 39.96 22.33
N ALA A 64 -118.84 38.94 22.72
CA ALA A 64 -119.03 37.76 21.87
C ALA A 64 -119.36 38.17 20.42
N THR A 65 -120.05 39.31 20.25
CA THR A 65 -120.33 39.98 18.98
C THR A 65 -119.07 40.36 18.19
N HIS A 66 -118.02 40.87 18.82
CA HIS A 66 -116.78 41.24 18.11
C HIS A 66 -115.97 40.01 17.67
N ILE A 67 -115.90 38.96 18.49
CA ILE A 67 -115.20 37.72 18.11
C ILE A 67 -115.89 37.08 16.89
N HIS A 68 -117.22 37.02 16.90
CA HIS A 68 -117.99 36.51 15.76
C HIS A 68 -117.84 37.42 14.52
N LEU A 69 -117.81 38.75 14.69
CA LEU A 69 -117.55 39.68 13.59
C LEU A 69 -116.16 39.48 12.96
N PHE A 70 -115.12 39.28 13.77
CA PHE A 70 -113.77 38.99 13.24
C PHE A 70 -113.70 37.61 12.59
N ALA A 71 -114.41 36.62 13.13
CA ALA A 71 -114.48 35.29 12.53
C ALA A 71 -115.16 35.32 11.16
N THR A 72 -116.28 36.05 11.00
CA THR A 72 -116.97 36.17 9.70
C THR A 72 -116.16 36.97 8.69
N ILE A 73 -115.43 38.00 9.12
CA ILE A 73 -114.49 38.74 8.25
C ILE A 73 -113.36 37.82 7.78
N ILE A 74 -112.78 37.01 8.67
CA ILE A 74 -111.72 36.05 8.29
C ILE A 74 -112.28 34.97 7.35
N GLU A 75 -113.50 34.50 7.59
CA GLU A 75 -114.18 33.54 6.72
C GLU A 75 -114.39 34.11 5.31
N ASP A 76 -114.86 35.35 5.18
CA ASP A 76 -114.98 36.04 3.89
C ASP A 76 -113.61 36.21 3.21
N ILE A 77 -112.56 36.59 3.96
CA ILE A 77 -111.19 36.67 3.43
C ILE A 77 -110.69 35.31 2.95
N LEU A 78 -110.97 34.22 3.68
CA LEU A 78 -110.61 32.86 3.27
C LEU A 78 -111.35 32.44 1.99
N ILE A 79 -112.64 32.79 1.87
CA ILE A 79 -113.43 32.56 0.66
C ILE A 79 -112.83 33.35 -0.51
N GLN A 80 -112.49 34.62 -0.31
CA GLN A 80 -111.87 35.46 -1.34
C GLN A 80 -110.48 34.96 -1.76
N LEU A 81 -109.64 34.53 -0.81
CA LEU A 81 -108.33 33.92 -1.11
C LEU A 81 -108.46 32.59 -1.85
N ARG A 82 -109.51 31.81 -1.56
CA ARG A 82 -109.83 30.58 -2.26
C ARG A 82 -110.27 30.87 -3.70
N ILE A 83 -111.20 31.82 -3.89
CA ILE A 83 -111.64 32.27 -5.21
C ILE A 83 -110.45 32.80 -6.01
N LEU A 84 -109.59 33.63 -5.42
CA LEU A 84 -108.37 34.12 -6.05
C LEU A 84 -107.44 32.98 -6.49
N GLY A 85 -107.38 31.91 -5.71
CA GLY A 85 -106.63 30.71 -6.06
C GLY A 85 -107.24 29.89 -7.19
N GLU A 86 -108.57 29.80 -7.24
CA GLU A 86 -109.33 29.08 -8.26
C GLU A 86 -109.40 29.87 -9.59
N CYS A 87 -109.35 31.21 -9.54
CA CYS A 87 -109.34 32.07 -10.73
C CYS A 87 -107.95 32.23 -11.38
N ASN A 88 -106.86 31.78 -10.75
CA ASN A 88 -105.52 31.87 -11.31
C ASN A 88 -105.26 30.70 -12.30
N ASN A 89 -105.77 30.86 -13.51
CA ASN A 89 -105.67 29.86 -14.59
C ASN A 89 -104.22 29.52 -14.98
N GLU A 90 -103.30 30.47 -14.88
CA GLU A 90 -101.87 30.22 -15.17
C GLU A 90 -101.25 29.31 -14.11
N MET A 91 -101.53 29.55 -12.82
CA MET A 91 -101.09 28.66 -11.74
C MET A 91 -101.69 27.25 -11.88
N HIS A 92 -102.93 27.14 -12.34
CA HIS A 92 -103.53 25.85 -12.70
C HIS A 92 -102.79 25.16 -13.84
N PHE A 93 -102.41 25.89 -14.89
CA PHE A 93 -101.63 25.36 -15.99
C PHE A 93 -100.27 24.84 -15.51
N TYR A 94 -99.52 25.60 -14.72
CA TYR A 94 -98.23 25.16 -14.18
C TYR A 94 -98.35 24.02 -13.18
N LYS A 95 -99.37 24.01 -12.32
CA LYS A 95 -99.64 22.88 -11.42
C LYS A 95 -99.95 21.62 -12.24
N THR A 96 -100.74 21.75 -13.30
CA THR A 96 -101.06 20.64 -14.20
C THR A 96 -99.82 20.19 -14.97
N GLN A 97 -98.97 21.11 -15.42
CA GLN A 97 -97.72 20.82 -16.11
C GLN A 97 -96.72 20.11 -15.19
N PHE A 98 -96.57 20.55 -13.94
CA PHE A 98 -95.71 19.90 -12.94
C PHE A 98 -96.23 18.50 -12.58
N VAL A 99 -97.54 18.36 -12.34
CA VAL A 99 -98.18 17.05 -12.11
C VAL A 99 -98.02 16.15 -13.34
N MET A 100 -98.15 16.70 -14.55
CA MET A 100 -97.96 15.97 -15.80
C MET A 100 -96.50 15.54 -15.99
N GLN A 101 -95.54 16.36 -15.56
CA GLN A 101 -94.12 16.02 -15.57
C GLN A 101 -93.81 14.88 -14.59
N GLY A 102 -94.33 14.93 -13.36
CA GLY A 102 -94.21 13.83 -12.39
C GLY A 102 -94.88 12.53 -12.87
N LEU A 103 -96.05 12.62 -13.50
CA LEU A 103 -96.73 11.46 -14.11
C LEU A 103 -95.97 10.89 -15.32
N LEU A 104 -95.23 11.73 -16.07
CA LEU A 104 -94.35 11.28 -17.14
C LEU A 104 -93.12 10.57 -16.56
N GLU A 105 -92.50 11.11 -15.52
CA GLU A 105 -91.37 10.49 -14.81
C GLU A 105 -91.75 9.12 -14.24
N GLU A 106 -92.93 9.02 -13.62
CA GLU A 106 -93.49 7.76 -13.10
C GLU A 106 -93.80 6.76 -14.23
N LYS A 107 -94.37 7.21 -15.35
CA LYS A 107 -94.67 6.37 -16.51
C LYS A 107 -93.41 5.84 -17.22
N PHE A 108 -92.33 6.62 -17.22
CA PHE A 108 -91.08 6.28 -17.90
C PHE A 108 -89.98 5.74 -16.96
N GLY A 109 -90.27 5.57 -15.67
CA GLY A 109 -89.34 4.99 -14.70
C GLY A 109 -88.08 5.81 -14.44
N VAL A 110 -88.17 7.14 -14.58
CA VAL A 110 -87.07 8.05 -14.26
C VAL A 110 -87.09 8.26 -12.75
N GLU A 111 -86.00 7.94 -12.05
CA GLU A 111 -85.85 8.23 -10.61
C GLU A 111 -85.99 9.74 -10.40
N SER A 112 -87.08 10.15 -9.76
CA SER A 112 -87.22 11.52 -9.26
C SER A 112 -86.19 11.72 -8.13
N PHE A 113 -85.31 12.70 -8.28
CA PHE A 113 -84.41 13.09 -7.20
C PHE A 113 -85.25 13.69 -6.07
N ASP A 114 -85.53 12.89 -5.05
CA ASP A 114 -86.54 13.18 -4.02
C ASP A 114 -86.20 14.39 -3.15
N HIS A 115 -84.97 14.91 -3.20
CA HIS A 115 -84.53 16.05 -2.38
C HIS A 115 -83.83 17.10 -3.24
N GLN A 116 -84.59 17.84 -4.04
CA GLN A 116 -84.15 19.17 -4.44
C GLN A 116 -84.53 20.14 -3.33
N ASP A 117 -83.50 20.57 -2.59
CA ASP A 117 -83.54 21.80 -1.79
C ASP A 117 -84.24 22.89 -2.63
N GLU A 118 -85.32 23.49 -2.11
CA GLU A 118 -86.18 24.44 -2.83
C GLU A 118 -85.40 25.67 -3.37
N LEU A 119 -84.15 25.82 -2.93
CA LEU A 119 -83.20 26.86 -3.31
C LEU A 119 -82.25 26.47 -4.46
N LEU A 120 -82.14 25.20 -4.87
CA LEU A 120 -81.24 24.75 -5.95
C LEU A 120 -81.73 25.13 -7.36
N GLU A 121 -83.04 25.35 -7.54
CA GLU A 121 -83.61 25.80 -8.82
C GLU A 121 -83.63 27.34 -8.97
N ILE A 122 -83.28 28.08 -7.92
CA ILE A 122 -83.27 29.54 -7.96
C ILE A 122 -81.91 29.99 -8.49
N ASP A 123 -81.82 30.18 -9.80
CA ASP A 123 -80.69 30.87 -10.40
C ASP A 123 -80.68 32.33 -9.90
N PRO A 124 -79.67 32.78 -9.12
CA PRO A 124 -79.63 34.14 -8.58
C PRO A 124 -79.46 35.22 -9.67
N LYS A 125 -79.27 34.81 -10.93
CA LYS A 125 -79.20 35.66 -12.12
C LYS A 125 -80.52 35.71 -12.90
N ASN A 126 -81.50 34.86 -12.57
CA ASN A 126 -82.76 34.73 -13.29
C ASN A 126 -83.98 34.76 -12.34
N LEU A 127 -83.99 35.71 -11.41
CA LEU A 127 -85.12 35.94 -10.49
C LEU A 127 -86.38 36.45 -11.20
N GLU A 128 -86.27 36.88 -12.47
CA GLU A 128 -87.40 37.34 -13.27
C GLU A 128 -88.24 36.21 -13.86
N ASN A 129 -87.82 34.95 -13.68
CA ASN A 129 -88.55 33.79 -14.16
C ASN A 129 -89.97 33.76 -13.58
N ASP A 130 -90.98 33.82 -14.46
CA ASP A 130 -92.39 33.84 -14.09
C ASP A 130 -92.78 32.56 -13.32
N VAL A 131 -92.11 31.43 -13.60
CA VAL A 131 -92.31 30.17 -12.84
C VAL A 131 -91.99 30.34 -11.35
N TYR A 132 -90.91 31.04 -11.01
CA TYR A 132 -90.54 31.30 -9.62
C TYR A 132 -91.54 32.24 -8.94
N LYS A 133 -91.92 33.33 -9.62
CA LYS A 133 -92.92 34.28 -9.09
C LYS A 133 -94.23 33.57 -8.81
N LEU A 134 -94.72 32.73 -9.74
CA LEU A 134 -95.95 31.97 -9.55
C LEU A 134 -95.86 30.96 -8.39
N ARG A 135 -94.75 30.23 -8.27
CA ARG A 135 -94.53 29.30 -7.14
C ARG A 135 -94.46 30.03 -5.80
N LYS A 136 -93.74 31.15 -5.74
CA LYS A 136 -93.69 32.02 -4.56
C LYS A 136 -95.07 32.56 -4.20
N HIS A 137 -95.82 33.09 -5.17
CA HIS A 137 -97.18 33.56 -4.96
C HIS A 137 -98.10 32.44 -4.45
N ALA A 138 -97.96 31.22 -4.96
CA ALA A 138 -98.71 30.06 -4.46
C ALA A 138 -98.32 29.71 -3.01
N ALA A 139 -97.03 29.73 -2.67
CA ALA A 139 -96.52 29.48 -1.32
C ALA A 139 -96.99 30.56 -0.33
N ASP A 140 -96.90 31.85 -0.70
CA ASP A 140 -97.36 32.98 0.11
C ASP A 140 -98.88 32.89 0.35
N ARG A 141 -99.66 32.54 -0.69
CA ARG A 141 -101.11 32.32 -0.56
C ARG A 141 -101.43 31.18 0.37
N ASN A 142 -100.78 30.03 0.20
CA ASN A 142 -101.00 28.87 1.07
C ASN A 142 -100.62 29.18 2.52
N THR A 143 -99.55 29.93 2.74
CA THR A 143 -99.14 30.38 4.07
C THR A 143 -100.21 31.28 4.68
N CYS A 144 -100.73 32.26 3.93
CA CYS A 144 -101.84 33.12 4.38
C CYS A 144 -103.10 32.31 4.72
N ILE A 145 -103.48 31.36 3.86
CA ILE A 145 -104.64 30.47 4.10
C ILE A 145 -104.43 29.67 5.38
N THR A 146 -103.27 29.06 5.58
CA THR A 146 -102.94 28.27 6.77
C THR A 146 -103.02 29.11 8.04
N VAL A 147 -102.37 30.28 8.07
CA VAL A 147 -102.38 31.19 9.23
C VAL A 147 -103.79 31.70 9.54
N LEU A 148 -104.54 32.12 8.53
CA LEU A 148 -105.91 32.60 8.70
C LEU A 148 -106.87 31.48 9.11
N THR A 149 -106.69 30.26 8.60
CA THR A 149 -107.48 29.09 9.00
C THR A 149 -107.21 28.73 10.47
N HIS A 150 -105.95 28.69 10.90
CA HIS A 150 -105.62 28.46 12.30
C HIS A 150 -106.13 29.59 13.21
N THR A 151 -106.10 30.84 12.75
CA THR A 151 -106.63 31.99 13.48
C THR A 151 -108.15 31.93 13.59
N TYR A 152 -108.85 31.57 12.51
CA TYR A 152 -110.30 31.34 12.49
C TYR A 152 -110.72 30.22 13.45
N LEU A 153 -110.01 29.07 13.41
CA LEU A 153 -110.25 27.97 14.33
C LEU A 153 -109.96 28.35 15.80
N GLY A 154 -108.92 29.15 16.04
CA GLY A 154 -108.58 29.67 17.36
C GLY A 154 -109.65 30.62 17.91
N LEU A 155 -110.17 31.53 17.08
CA LEU A 155 -111.22 32.48 17.45
C LEU A 155 -112.57 31.79 17.69
N THR A 156 -112.94 30.83 16.84
CA THR A 156 -114.24 30.12 16.94
C THR A 156 -114.29 29.13 18.09
N LYS A 157 -113.19 28.42 18.39
CA LYS A 157 -113.16 27.38 19.45
C LYS A 157 -112.74 27.90 20.81
N TYR A 158 -111.74 28.78 20.84
CA TYR A 158 -111.07 29.19 22.09
C TYR A 158 -111.15 30.70 22.36
N GLY A 159 -111.64 31.49 21.40
CA GLY A 159 -111.71 32.95 21.52
C GLY A 159 -110.34 33.63 21.52
N THR A 160 -109.28 32.94 21.06
CA THR A 160 -107.88 33.39 21.11
C THR A 160 -107.28 33.54 19.72
N PHE A 161 -106.39 34.53 19.55
CA PHE A 161 -105.65 34.78 18.30
C PHE A 161 -104.17 34.35 18.39
N GLU A 162 -103.85 33.40 19.29
CA GLU A 162 -102.48 32.95 19.58
C GLU A 162 -101.75 32.41 18.34
N ALA A 163 -102.47 31.73 17.43
CA ALA A 163 -101.90 31.26 16.17
C ALA A 163 -101.28 32.39 15.32
N LEU A 164 -101.90 33.57 15.31
CA LEU A 164 -101.38 34.74 14.60
C LEU A 164 -100.18 35.38 15.33
N VAL A 165 -100.20 35.37 16.66
CA VAL A 165 -99.09 35.87 17.49
C VAL A 165 -97.85 34.99 17.31
N ASN A 166 -98.02 33.67 17.35
CA ASN A 166 -96.94 32.71 17.15
C ASN A 166 -96.39 32.82 15.72
N TYR A 167 -97.25 32.91 14.70
CA TYR A 167 -96.79 33.11 13.33
C TYR A 167 -96.02 34.43 13.14
N ARG A 168 -96.47 35.51 13.80
CA ARG A 168 -95.74 36.78 13.79
C ARG A 168 -94.38 36.64 14.45
N GLN A 169 -94.29 35.98 15.60
CA GLN A 169 -93.03 35.75 16.29
C GLN A 169 -92.08 34.91 15.43
N ASP A 170 -92.57 33.82 14.85
CA ASP A 170 -91.78 32.98 13.94
C ASP A 170 -91.31 33.78 12.70
N ALA A 171 -92.11 34.73 12.22
CA ALA A 171 -91.71 35.61 11.12
C ALA A 171 -90.63 36.62 11.52
N GLU A 172 -90.72 37.18 12.73
CA GLU A 172 -89.68 38.04 13.32
C GLU A 172 -88.38 37.23 13.52
N ASP A 173 -88.45 36.03 14.09
CA ASP A 173 -87.30 35.15 14.32
C ASP A 173 -86.64 34.70 12.99
N ARG A 174 -87.43 34.40 11.96
CA ARG A 174 -86.91 34.11 10.60
C ARG A 174 -86.18 35.32 10.02
N MET A 175 -86.72 36.52 10.20
CA MET A 175 -86.08 37.75 9.72
C MET A 175 -84.74 37.99 10.43
N ASP A 176 -84.71 37.82 11.75
CA ASP A 176 -83.49 37.95 12.54
C ASP A 176 -82.44 36.90 12.14
N HIS A 177 -82.87 35.67 11.84
CA HIS A 177 -81.98 34.63 11.31
C HIS A 177 -81.40 35.02 9.95
N PHE A 178 -82.21 35.57 9.02
CA PHE A 178 -81.70 36.05 7.73
C PHE A 178 -80.70 37.20 7.90
N LEU A 179 -80.96 38.15 8.80
CA LEU A 179 -80.01 39.23 9.11
C LEU A 179 -78.69 38.68 9.68
N PHE A 180 -78.76 37.71 10.59
CA PHE A 180 -77.58 37.01 11.11
C PHE A 180 -76.78 36.32 9.99
N LEU A 181 -77.45 35.60 9.09
CA LEU A 181 -76.80 34.93 7.95
C LEU A 181 -76.13 35.92 7.00
N ILE A 182 -76.74 37.10 6.76
CA ILE A 182 -76.14 38.15 5.93
C ILE A 182 -74.86 38.69 6.58
N ASP A 183 -74.88 38.98 7.88
CA ASP A 183 -73.68 39.45 8.59
C ASP A 183 -72.57 38.37 8.62
N GLU A 184 -72.93 37.12 8.85
CA GLU A 184 -72.00 35.99 8.82
C GLU A 184 -71.41 35.77 7.41
N GLU A 185 -72.21 35.93 6.34
CA GLU A 185 -71.72 35.89 4.95
C GLU A 185 -70.71 37.02 4.69
N ALA A 186 -71.02 38.24 5.15
CA ALA A 186 -70.13 39.39 5.02
C ALA A 186 -68.80 39.18 5.78
N ARG A 187 -68.86 38.68 7.02
CA ARG A 187 -67.68 38.32 7.82
C ARG A 187 -66.87 37.22 7.15
N ASN A 188 -67.52 36.16 6.66
CA ASN A 188 -66.86 35.08 5.93
C ASN A 188 -66.23 35.56 4.62
N LYS A 189 -66.84 36.53 3.93
CA LYS A 189 -66.28 37.13 2.72
C LYS A 189 -65.01 37.90 3.02
N GLU A 190 -64.98 38.68 4.10
CA GLU A 190 -63.77 39.40 4.50
C GLU A 190 -62.68 38.45 5.03
N MET A 191 -63.05 37.44 5.82
CA MET A 191 -62.13 36.40 6.26
C MET A 191 -61.48 35.69 5.07
N ARG A 192 -62.28 35.27 4.08
CA ARG A 192 -61.77 34.66 2.84
C ARG A 192 -60.83 35.59 2.07
N ARG A 193 -61.11 36.90 2.02
CA ARG A 193 -60.20 37.88 1.40
C ARG A 193 -58.89 38.00 2.18
N SER A 194 -58.95 38.10 3.51
CA SER A 194 -57.79 38.16 4.39
C SER A 194 -56.90 36.92 4.24
N LEU A 195 -57.48 35.73 4.32
CA LEU A 195 -56.76 34.47 4.14
C LEU A 195 -56.12 34.37 2.75
N ARG A 196 -56.81 34.78 1.68
CA ARG A 196 -56.22 34.84 0.34
C ARG A 196 -55.04 35.79 0.26
N ARG A 197 -55.09 36.95 0.94
CA ARG A 197 -53.96 37.89 1.02
C ARG A 197 -52.77 37.24 1.76
N GLN A 198 -53.02 36.58 2.88
CA GLN A 198 -51.97 35.87 3.64
C GLN A 198 -51.33 34.76 2.82
N VAL A 199 -52.10 33.93 2.12
CA VAL A 199 -51.57 32.88 1.23
C VAL A 199 -50.69 33.49 0.14
N ARG A 200 -51.11 34.61 -0.46
CA ARG A 200 -50.29 35.32 -1.47
C ARG A 200 -48.98 35.83 -0.86
N GLN A 201 -49.04 36.44 0.33
CA GLN A 201 -47.86 36.95 1.03
C GLN A 201 -46.89 35.83 1.40
N GLN A 202 -47.39 34.70 1.91
CA GLN A 202 -46.56 33.53 2.22
C GLN A 202 -45.90 32.96 0.96
N ARG A 203 -46.62 32.88 -0.17
CA ARG A 203 -46.02 32.46 -1.45
C ARG A 203 -44.89 33.38 -1.90
N ILE A 204 -45.05 34.70 -1.74
CA ILE A 204 -43.99 35.67 -2.06
C ILE A 204 -42.80 35.47 -1.13
N ARG A 205 -43.05 35.39 0.19
CA ARG A 205 -41.99 35.18 1.19
C ARG A 205 -41.20 33.90 0.94
N ILE A 206 -41.89 32.79 0.65
CA ILE A 206 -41.25 31.51 0.33
C ILE A 206 -40.38 31.65 -0.92
N LYS A 207 -40.88 32.30 -1.98
CA LYS A 207 -40.08 32.55 -3.19
C LYS A 207 -38.83 33.37 -2.89
N SER A 208 -38.96 34.49 -2.17
CA SER A 208 -37.81 35.33 -1.79
C SER A 208 -36.79 34.54 -0.98
N CYS A 209 -37.23 33.78 0.03
CA CYS A 209 -36.36 32.92 0.83
C CYS A 209 -35.63 31.89 -0.04
N ILE A 210 -36.31 31.26 -1.00
CA ILE A 210 -35.69 30.30 -1.94
C ILE A 210 -34.61 30.98 -2.78
N TYR A 211 -34.88 32.18 -3.31
CA TYR A 211 -33.88 32.93 -4.09
C TYR A 211 -32.66 33.30 -3.26
N GLU A 212 -32.86 33.83 -2.05
CA GLU A 212 -31.77 34.16 -1.13
C GLU A 212 -30.93 32.92 -0.77
N THR A 213 -31.59 31.79 -0.45
CA THR A 213 -30.86 30.55 -0.14
C THR A 213 -30.11 30.00 -1.35
N ASN A 214 -30.70 30.07 -2.55
CA ASN A 214 -30.03 29.62 -3.77
C ASN A 214 -28.81 30.48 -4.08
N GLN A 215 -28.90 31.80 -3.90
CA GLN A 215 -27.75 32.69 -4.06
C GLN A 215 -26.61 32.32 -3.09
N ILE A 216 -26.93 32.05 -1.83
CA ILE A 216 -25.93 31.62 -0.84
C ILE A 216 -25.31 30.27 -1.26
N VAL A 217 -26.12 29.34 -1.75
CA VAL A 217 -25.63 28.05 -2.25
C VAL A 217 -24.69 28.26 -3.43
N ASP A 218 -25.02 29.11 -4.40
CA ASP A 218 -24.17 29.39 -5.55
C ASP A 218 -22.84 30.04 -5.13
N GLU A 219 -22.87 31.00 -4.20
CA GLU A 219 -21.66 31.63 -3.65
C GLU A 219 -20.75 30.61 -2.93
N LEU A 220 -21.36 29.68 -2.17
CA LEU A 220 -20.63 28.61 -1.50
C LEU A 220 -20.04 27.61 -2.49
N ILE A 221 -20.76 27.28 -3.57
CA ILE A 221 -20.26 26.42 -4.64
C ILE A 221 -19.04 27.06 -5.31
N SER A 222 -19.12 28.33 -5.73
CA SER A 222 -17.99 29.03 -6.35
C SER A 222 -16.78 29.09 -5.42
N ARG A 223 -16.99 29.36 -4.12
CA ARG A 223 -15.88 29.35 -3.14
C ARG A 223 -15.24 27.96 -3.01
N LEU A 224 -16.05 26.90 -3.03
CA LEU A 224 -15.56 25.53 -2.94
C LEU A 224 -14.75 25.15 -4.18
N GLU A 225 -15.22 25.54 -5.37
CA GLU A 225 -14.50 25.36 -6.64
C GLU A 225 -13.15 26.08 -6.62
N ASP A 226 -13.11 27.34 -6.19
CA ASP A 226 -11.89 28.13 -6.07
C ASP A 226 -10.87 27.48 -5.11
N GLU A 227 -11.30 27.06 -3.92
CA GLU A 227 -10.43 26.39 -2.95
C GLU A 227 -9.97 25.00 -3.46
N THR A 228 -10.77 24.32 -4.27
CA THR A 228 -10.40 23.05 -4.90
C THR A 228 -9.30 23.26 -5.94
N VAL A 229 -9.43 24.27 -6.80
CA VAL A 229 -8.41 24.63 -7.79
C VAL A 229 -7.12 25.09 -7.09
N LYS A 230 -7.24 25.90 -6.04
CA LYS A 230 -6.11 26.35 -5.23
C LYS A 230 -5.37 25.19 -4.56
N ARG A 231 -6.10 24.22 -3.99
CA ARG A 231 -5.49 23.02 -3.41
C ARG A 231 -4.78 22.19 -4.47
N SER A 232 -5.42 21.93 -5.61
CA SER A 232 -4.81 21.15 -6.70
C SER A 232 -3.56 21.81 -7.27
N THR A 233 -3.55 23.14 -7.40
CA THR A 233 -2.37 23.88 -7.85
C THR A 233 -1.23 23.84 -6.83
N GLN A 234 -1.54 23.96 -5.53
CA GLN A 234 -0.56 23.80 -4.45
C GLN A 234 0.04 22.39 -4.40
N GLU A 235 -0.79 21.37 -4.57
CA GLU A 235 -0.36 19.96 -4.61
C GLU A 235 0.63 19.74 -5.76
N ARG A 236 0.27 20.15 -6.99
CA ARG A 236 1.16 20.04 -8.16
C ARG A 236 2.45 20.83 -8.01
N TYR A 237 2.41 21.99 -7.36
CA TYR A 237 3.60 22.77 -7.08
C TYR A 237 4.53 22.04 -6.11
N THR A 238 3.97 21.51 -5.02
CA THR A 238 4.71 20.78 -3.99
C THR A 238 5.34 19.52 -4.56
N GLU A 239 4.59 18.72 -5.31
CA GLU A 239 5.09 17.52 -5.97
C GLU A 239 6.25 17.81 -6.93
N LYS A 240 6.11 18.83 -7.79
CA LYS A 240 7.20 19.25 -8.70
C LYS A 240 8.43 19.75 -7.95
N TRP A 241 8.22 20.49 -6.86
CA TRP A 241 9.30 21.00 -6.02
C TRP A 241 10.05 19.86 -5.34
N GLU A 242 9.35 18.90 -4.74
CA GLU A 242 9.93 17.72 -4.11
C GLU A 242 10.67 16.84 -5.13
N SER A 243 10.08 16.60 -6.29
CA SER A 243 10.69 15.85 -7.39
C SER A 243 12.00 16.52 -7.86
N SER A 244 11.98 17.82 -8.13
CA SER A 244 13.17 18.59 -8.55
C SER A 244 14.27 18.57 -7.49
N ARG A 245 13.90 18.65 -6.21
CA ARG A 245 14.84 18.59 -5.09
C ARG A 245 15.47 17.20 -4.97
N THR A 246 14.68 16.16 -5.16
CA THR A 246 15.13 14.77 -5.14
C THR A 246 16.09 14.50 -6.31
N GLU A 247 15.74 14.95 -7.51
CA GLU A 247 16.60 14.85 -8.70
C GLU A 247 17.94 15.57 -8.50
N GLN A 248 17.90 16.81 -7.98
CA GLN A 248 19.11 17.57 -7.67
C GLN A 248 19.99 16.86 -6.62
N ASN A 249 19.38 16.31 -5.58
CA ASN A 249 20.12 15.56 -4.55
C ASN A 249 20.75 14.29 -5.13
N ASN A 250 19.99 13.54 -5.92
CA ASN A 250 20.48 12.34 -6.61
C ASN A 250 21.65 12.68 -7.54
N LYS A 251 21.60 13.80 -8.27
CA LYS A 251 22.75 14.24 -9.07
C LYS A 251 23.97 14.60 -8.24
N ARG A 252 23.80 15.33 -7.13
CA ARG A 252 24.92 15.63 -6.22
C ARG A 252 25.55 14.37 -5.63
N ILE A 253 24.74 13.35 -5.32
CA ILE A 253 25.22 12.06 -4.85
C ILE A 253 25.98 11.36 -5.97
N GLN A 254 25.40 11.25 -7.17
CA GLN A 254 26.04 10.62 -8.33
C GLN A 254 27.37 11.29 -8.70
N ASP A 255 27.46 12.61 -8.69
CA ASP A 255 28.69 13.33 -9.02
C ASP A 255 29.81 13.02 -8.01
N LYS A 256 29.47 12.93 -6.71
CA LYS A 256 30.41 12.52 -5.66
C LYS A 256 30.82 11.06 -5.83
N GLU A 257 29.85 10.17 -6.01
CA GLU A 257 30.08 8.74 -6.20
C GLU A 257 30.90 8.44 -7.46
N ALA A 258 30.71 9.19 -8.55
CA ALA A 258 31.48 9.05 -9.79
C ALA A 258 32.97 9.33 -9.57
N SER A 259 33.31 10.33 -8.74
CA SER A 259 34.70 10.64 -8.41
C SER A 259 35.38 9.51 -7.62
N PHE A 260 34.67 8.92 -6.66
CA PHE A 260 35.16 7.76 -5.91
C PHE A 260 35.22 6.50 -6.77
N SER A 261 34.21 6.27 -7.61
CA SER A 261 34.16 5.14 -8.55
C SER A 261 35.32 5.17 -9.52
N SER A 262 35.66 6.34 -10.08
CA SER A 262 36.84 6.51 -10.94
C SER A 262 38.14 6.25 -10.19
N THR A 263 38.20 6.59 -8.90
CA THR A 263 39.37 6.33 -8.07
C THR A 263 39.52 4.83 -7.77
N ILE A 264 38.41 4.16 -7.43
CA ILE A 264 38.37 2.71 -7.20
C ILE A 264 38.82 1.96 -8.45
N THR A 265 38.28 2.28 -9.64
CA THR A 265 38.66 1.60 -10.89
C THR A 265 40.14 1.83 -11.24
N LYS A 266 40.69 3.03 -10.98
CA LYS A 266 42.13 3.28 -11.14
C LYS A 266 42.98 2.38 -10.24
N TYR A 267 42.60 2.20 -8.98
CA TYR A 267 43.35 1.33 -8.06
C TYR A 267 43.17 -0.15 -8.37
N GLN A 268 41.98 -0.57 -8.82
CA GLN A 268 41.75 -1.94 -9.32
C GLN A 268 42.66 -2.25 -10.50
N ASN A 269 42.69 -1.40 -11.52
CA ASN A 269 43.57 -1.59 -12.67
C ASN A 269 45.05 -1.65 -12.27
N LYS A 270 45.49 -0.79 -11.33
CA LYS A 270 46.87 -0.83 -10.81
C LYS A 270 47.18 -2.13 -10.08
N ALA A 271 46.24 -2.64 -9.28
CA ALA A 271 46.41 -3.90 -8.57
C ALA A 271 46.48 -5.08 -9.56
N ASP A 272 45.65 -5.08 -10.60
CA ASP A 272 45.68 -6.08 -11.66
C ASP A 272 47.01 -6.05 -12.44
N ASP A 273 47.50 -4.85 -12.78
CA ASP A 273 48.80 -4.66 -13.43
C ASP A 273 49.95 -5.14 -12.55
N GLU A 274 49.95 -4.80 -11.25
CA GLU A 274 50.96 -5.24 -10.29
C GLU A 274 50.94 -6.76 -10.10
N GLN A 275 49.76 -7.36 -10.00
CA GLN A 275 49.61 -8.81 -9.92
C GLN A 275 50.17 -9.51 -11.17
N ARG A 276 49.92 -8.95 -12.35
CA ARG A 276 50.47 -9.46 -13.60
C ARG A 276 51.99 -9.38 -13.61
N VAL A 277 52.57 -8.22 -13.31
CA VAL A 277 54.03 -8.05 -13.25
C VAL A 277 54.65 -8.99 -12.21
N HIS A 278 54.03 -9.12 -11.03
CA HIS A 278 54.48 -10.04 -9.99
C HIS A 278 54.55 -11.49 -10.50
N SER A 279 53.51 -11.96 -11.19
CA SER A 279 53.49 -13.30 -11.77
C SER A 279 54.57 -13.50 -12.85
N GLU A 280 54.85 -12.49 -13.67
CA GLU A 280 55.93 -12.53 -14.67
C GLU A 280 57.31 -12.58 -13.99
N VAL A 281 57.52 -11.79 -12.94
CA VAL A 281 58.76 -11.81 -12.13
C VAL A 281 58.95 -13.17 -11.46
N GLU A 282 57.92 -13.72 -10.84
CA GLU A 282 57.94 -15.04 -10.21
C GLU A 282 58.29 -16.13 -11.24
N ASN A 283 57.70 -16.08 -12.43
CA ASN A 283 58.02 -16.99 -13.53
C ASN A 283 59.49 -16.88 -13.96
N ILE A 284 60.02 -15.66 -14.11
CA ILE A 284 61.44 -15.45 -14.46
C ILE A 284 62.34 -16.01 -13.35
N ILE A 285 62.05 -15.72 -12.09
CA ILE A 285 62.80 -16.24 -10.95
C ILE A 285 62.79 -17.78 -10.98
N ASN A 286 61.62 -18.39 -11.16
CA ASN A 286 61.50 -19.85 -11.26
C ASN A 286 62.35 -20.41 -12.41
N ILE A 287 62.31 -19.81 -13.60
CA ILE A 287 63.16 -20.20 -14.73
C ILE A 287 64.64 -20.12 -14.35
N THR A 288 65.09 -19.01 -13.75
CA THR A 288 66.50 -18.86 -13.34
C THR A 288 66.90 -19.89 -12.28
N VAL A 289 66.03 -20.20 -11.32
CA VAL A 289 66.25 -21.26 -10.33
C VAL A 289 66.43 -22.60 -11.04
N TYR A 290 65.54 -22.96 -11.97
CA TYR A 290 65.67 -24.21 -12.73
C TYR A 290 66.96 -24.26 -13.57
N GLU A 291 67.35 -23.17 -14.23
CA GLU A 291 68.61 -23.10 -14.98
C GLU A 291 69.83 -23.27 -14.07
N THR A 292 69.82 -22.68 -12.88
CA THR A 292 70.92 -22.85 -11.91
C THR A 292 70.99 -24.26 -11.36
N LEU A 293 69.85 -24.87 -11.01
CA LEU A 293 69.78 -26.27 -10.59
C LEU A 293 70.29 -27.21 -11.68
N ARG A 294 69.92 -26.96 -12.94
CA ARG A 294 70.43 -27.72 -14.08
C ARG A 294 71.95 -27.61 -14.23
N LYS A 295 72.53 -26.40 -14.09
CA LYS A 295 73.99 -26.21 -14.12
C LYS A 295 74.69 -26.94 -12.97
N ILE A 296 74.08 -26.96 -11.78
CA ILE A 296 74.59 -27.73 -10.63
C ILE A 296 74.58 -29.23 -10.97
N GLU A 297 73.48 -29.74 -11.51
CA GLU A 297 73.35 -31.14 -11.91
C GLU A 297 74.35 -31.54 -13.01
N GLU A 298 74.57 -30.67 -14.01
CA GLU A 298 75.59 -30.84 -15.04
C GLU A 298 77.01 -30.87 -14.43
N CYS A 299 77.30 -29.99 -13.45
CA CYS A 299 78.58 -29.97 -12.74
C CYS A 299 78.78 -31.21 -11.88
N MET A 300 77.74 -31.68 -11.19
CA MET A 300 77.76 -32.92 -10.41
C MET A 300 78.03 -34.12 -11.31
N SER A 301 77.28 -34.26 -12.41
CA SER A 301 77.49 -35.35 -13.38
C SER A 301 78.90 -35.34 -13.97
N LYS A 302 79.48 -34.15 -14.20
CA LYS A 302 80.89 -34.04 -14.63
C LYS A 302 81.86 -34.50 -13.54
N TYR A 303 81.67 -34.06 -12.30
CA TYR A 303 82.52 -34.46 -11.18
C TYR A 303 82.47 -35.97 -10.94
N ASP A 304 81.29 -36.58 -11.00
CA ASP A 304 81.11 -38.03 -10.88
C ASP A 304 81.88 -38.76 -11.98
N LYS A 305 81.78 -38.32 -13.25
CA LYS A 305 82.57 -38.89 -14.36
C LYS A 305 84.07 -38.71 -14.19
N ASP A 306 84.52 -37.51 -13.82
CA ASP A 306 85.94 -37.22 -13.59
C ASP A 306 86.49 -38.08 -12.43
N MET A 307 85.67 -38.34 -11.39
CA MET A 307 86.00 -39.21 -10.27
C MET A 307 86.10 -40.67 -10.73
N GLU A 308 85.11 -41.17 -11.47
CA GLU A 308 85.13 -42.52 -12.06
C GLU A 308 86.38 -42.72 -12.93
N ASP A 309 86.70 -41.76 -13.81
CA ASP A 309 87.89 -41.79 -14.67
C ASP A 309 89.20 -41.83 -13.86
N LEU A 310 89.28 -41.04 -12.78
CA LEU A 310 90.43 -41.06 -11.87
C LEU A 310 90.56 -42.38 -11.12
N GLU A 311 89.45 -42.96 -10.65
CA GLU A 311 89.43 -44.27 -10.01
C GLU A 311 89.89 -45.37 -10.97
N VAL A 312 89.41 -45.35 -12.22
CA VAL A 312 89.89 -46.26 -13.29
C VAL A 312 91.39 -46.08 -13.53
N LYS A 313 91.88 -44.83 -13.54
CA LYS A 313 93.31 -44.56 -13.73
C LYS A 313 94.16 -45.05 -12.56
N ILE A 314 93.72 -44.83 -11.32
CA ILE A 314 94.40 -45.28 -10.10
C ILE A 314 94.46 -46.81 -10.08
N THR A 315 93.35 -47.49 -10.34
CA THR A 315 93.30 -48.97 -10.38
C THR A 315 94.19 -49.53 -11.49
N THR A 316 94.21 -48.91 -12.66
CA THR A 316 95.11 -49.28 -13.76
C THR A 316 96.58 -49.10 -13.38
N MET A 317 96.94 -47.98 -12.74
CA MET A 317 98.30 -47.74 -12.26
C MET A 317 98.72 -48.74 -11.17
N ARG A 318 97.82 -49.08 -10.24
CA ARG A 318 98.06 -50.12 -9.22
C ARG A 318 98.32 -51.47 -9.87
N LEU A 319 97.48 -51.90 -10.81
CA LEU A 319 97.66 -53.15 -11.56
C LEU A 319 99.00 -53.16 -12.32
N ASN A 320 99.37 -52.05 -12.96
CA ASN A 320 100.64 -51.95 -13.66
C ASN A 320 101.84 -51.99 -12.71
N TYR A 321 101.73 -51.36 -11.54
CA TYR A 321 102.74 -51.43 -10.49
C TYR A 321 102.89 -52.84 -9.94
N GLU A 322 101.79 -53.53 -9.64
CA GLU A 322 101.78 -54.95 -9.23
C GLU A 322 102.47 -55.83 -10.27
N LYS A 323 102.14 -55.68 -11.56
CA LYS A 323 102.82 -56.38 -12.66
C LYS A 323 104.32 -56.09 -12.71
N GLN A 324 104.76 -54.85 -12.44
CA GLN A 324 106.19 -54.52 -12.39
C GLN A 324 106.88 -55.16 -11.18
N VAL A 325 106.22 -55.17 -10.02
CA VAL A 325 106.71 -55.82 -8.81
C VAL A 325 106.84 -57.33 -9.04
N GLU A 326 105.83 -57.99 -9.63
CA GLU A 326 105.89 -59.40 -10.02
C GLU A 326 107.09 -59.68 -10.94
N LYS A 327 107.26 -58.89 -12.01
CA LYS A 327 108.43 -59.01 -12.90
C LYS A 327 109.76 -58.83 -12.16
N ARG A 328 109.83 -57.89 -11.22
CA ARG A 328 111.02 -57.67 -10.39
C ARG A 328 111.31 -58.89 -9.52
N ILE A 329 110.30 -59.46 -8.87
CA ILE A 329 110.41 -60.69 -8.06
C ILE A 329 110.86 -61.86 -8.94
N GLU A 330 110.28 -62.05 -10.12
CA GLU A 330 110.71 -63.09 -11.07
C GLU A 330 112.18 -62.93 -11.48
N LEU A 331 112.64 -61.70 -11.73
CA LEU A 331 114.04 -61.42 -12.06
C LEU A 331 114.98 -61.65 -10.87
N GLU A 332 114.57 -61.25 -9.65
CA GLU A 332 115.33 -61.54 -8.42
C GLU A 332 115.45 -63.04 -8.16
N GLN A 333 114.39 -63.82 -8.41
CA GLN A 333 114.44 -65.28 -8.35
C GLN A 333 115.42 -65.86 -9.38
N LYS A 334 115.35 -65.43 -10.65
CA LYS A 334 116.29 -65.87 -11.70
C LYS A 334 117.74 -65.50 -11.39
N LEU A 335 117.99 -64.32 -10.81
CA LEU A 335 119.32 -63.91 -10.36
C LEU A 335 119.80 -64.78 -9.20
N ALA A 336 118.94 -65.07 -8.21
CA ALA A 336 119.28 -65.94 -7.10
C ALA A 336 119.61 -67.37 -7.58
N GLU A 337 118.84 -67.90 -8.56
CA GLU A 337 119.13 -69.16 -9.23
C GLU A 337 120.50 -69.13 -9.92
N HIS A 338 120.78 -68.11 -10.73
CA HIS A 338 122.09 -67.93 -11.37
C HIS A 338 123.25 -67.73 -10.38
N ASP A 339 123.04 -67.06 -9.25
CA ASP A 339 124.06 -66.89 -8.21
C ASP A 339 124.40 -68.24 -7.54
N VAL A 340 123.41 -69.11 -7.35
CA VAL A 340 123.62 -70.49 -6.88
C VAL A 340 124.41 -71.28 -7.91
N GLU A 341 124.05 -71.19 -9.20
CA GLU A 341 124.80 -71.81 -10.30
C GLU A 341 126.25 -71.31 -10.35
N MET A 342 126.47 -70.00 -10.22
CA MET A 342 127.79 -69.36 -10.22
C MET A 342 128.63 -69.82 -9.04
N LYS A 343 128.06 -69.88 -7.82
CA LYS A 343 128.74 -70.40 -6.63
C LYS A 343 129.11 -71.86 -6.80
N ASN A 344 128.23 -72.69 -7.36
CA ASN A 344 128.51 -74.09 -7.67
C ASN A 344 129.66 -74.20 -8.69
N PHE A 345 129.71 -73.34 -9.71
CA PHE A 345 130.79 -73.30 -10.69
C PHE A 345 132.14 -72.84 -10.09
N ILE A 346 132.13 -71.85 -9.20
CA ILE A 346 133.31 -71.38 -8.48
C ILE A 346 133.83 -72.48 -7.54
N GLN A 347 132.96 -73.14 -6.78
CA GLN A 347 133.35 -74.27 -5.94
C GLN A 347 133.94 -75.42 -6.76
N PHE A 348 133.34 -75.76 -7.89
CA PHE A 348 133.88 -76.74 -8.83
C PHE A 348 135.30 -76.36 -9.32
N LYS A 349 135.55 -75.09 -9.64
CA LYS A 349 136.87 -74.57 -10.01
C LYS A 349 137.88 -74.67 -8.86
N VAL A 350 137.51 -74.24 -7.66
CA VAL A 350 138.37 -74.26 -6.47
C VAL A 350 138.76 -75.70 -6.11
N GLU A 351 137.82 -76.64 -6.14
CA GLU A 351 138.10 -78.04 -5.84
C GLU A 351 139.05 -78.65 -6.88
N ARG A 352 138.88 -78.30 -8.16
CA ARG A 352 139.80 -78.68 -9.24
C ARG A 352 141.19 -78.05 -9.10
N GLU A 353 141.29 -76.85 -8.52
CA GLU A 353 142.55 -76.16 -8.20
C GLU A 353 143.29 -76.87 -7.05
N LYS A 354 142.57 -77.25 -5.99
CA LYS A 354 143.12 -77.99 -4.83
C LYS A 354 143.71 -79.34 -5.24
N VAL A 355 143.02 -80.08 -6.13
CA VAL A 355 143.52 -81.37 -6.66
C VAL A 355 144.84 -81.16 -7.44
N ARG A 356 144.94 -80.11 -8.27
CA ARG A 356 146.19 -79.76 -8.98
C ARG A 356 147.32 -79.34 -8.03
N ALA A 357 147.00 -78.63 -6.95
CA ALA A 357 147.98 -78.21 -5.96
C ALA A 357 148.55 -79.40 -5.17
N TYR A 358 147.72 -80.39 -4.84
CA TYR A 358 148.14 -81.63 -4.17
C TYR A 358 149.09 -82.45 -5.05
N GLN A 359 148.77 -82.62 -6.33
CA GLN A 359 149.64 -83.31 -7.30
C GLN A 359 151.01 -82.63 -7.47
N ARG A 360 151.05 -81.29 -7.51
CA ARG A 360 152.31 -80.52 -7.57
C ARG A 360 153.18 -80.72 -6.32
N LYS A 361 152.59 -80.71 -5.12
CA LYS A 361 153.33 -80.96 -3.87
C LYS A 361 153.92 -82.38 -3.84
N MET A 362 153.18 -83.38 -4.32
CA MET A 362 153.65 -84.76 -4.36
C MET A 362 154.83 -84.96 -5.33
N ALA A 363 154.78 -84.34 -6.50
CA ALA A 363 155.88 -84.37 -7.48
C ALA A 363 157.15 -83.67 -6.95
N ASN A 364 157.01 -82.55 -6.26
CA ASN A 364 158.15 -81.83 -5.69
C ASN A 364 158.84 -82.61 -4.56
N ALA A 365 158.06 -83.30 -3.70
CA ALA A 365 158.62 -84.17 -2.67
C ALA A 365 159.43 -85.33 -3.27
N ALA A 366 158.96 -85.92 -4.38
CA ALA A 366 159.70 -86.97 -5.08
C ALA A 366 161.04 -86.49 -5.66
N ILE A 367 161.10 -85.26 -6.19
CA ILE A 367 162.33 -84.66 -6.73
C ILE A 367 163.39 -84.40 -5.64
N ILE A 368 162.97 -83.93 -4.46
CA ILE A 368 163.88 -83.65 -3.33
C ILE A 368 164.52 -84.94 -2.80
N VAL A 369 163.76 -86.03 -2.70
CA VAL A 369 164.28 -87.35 -2.30
C VAL A 369 165.29 -87.88 -3.33
N GLN A 370 165.00 -87.71 -4.64
CA GLN A 370 165.94 -88.10 -5.70
C GLN A 370 167.23 -87.28 -5.72
N ALA A 371 167.18 -86.00 -5.36
CA ALA A 371 168.35 -85.12 -5.28
C ALA A 371 169.23 -85.45 -4.05
N TRP A 372 168.62 -85.80 -2.92
CA TRP A 372 169.32 -86.18 -1.70
C TRP A 372 170.14 -87.48 -1.86
N TRP A 373 169.56 -88.49 -2.52
CA TRP A 373 170.24 -89.77 -2.76
C TRP A 373 171.42 -89.66 -3.75
N ARG A 374 171.32 -88.80 -4.76
CA ARG A 374 172.41 -88.54 -5.71
C ARG A 374 173.60 -87.79 -5.07
N GLY A 375 173.35 -86.93 -4.08
CA GLY A 375 174.41 -86.22 -3.34
C GLY A 375 175.19 -87.09 -2.34
N LEU A 376 174.58 -88.16 -1.84
CA LEU A 376 175.20 -89.10 -0.92
C LEU A 376 176.20 -90.04 -1.63
N LEU A 377 175.88 -90.46 -2.85
CA LEU A 377 176.75 -91.31 -3.70
C LEU A 377 178.08 -90.64 -4.08
N VAL A 378 178.15 -89.31 -4.12
CA VAL A 378 179.35 -88.55 -4.50
C VAL A 378 180.32 -88.35 -3.32
N ARG A 379 179.87 -88.48 -2.06
CA ARG A 379 180.67 -88.15 -0.85
C ARG A 379 181.32 -89.35 -0.16
N LEU A 380 181.02 -90.58 -0.59
CA LEU A 380 181.51 -91.83 0.03
C LEU A 380 182.46 -92.64 -0.86
N GLU A 381 182.92 -92.11 -2.00
CA GLU A 381 183.91 -92.71 -2.92
C GLU A 381 183.69 -94.21 -3.28
N LEU A 382 182.46 -94.71 -3.13
CA LEU A 382 181.99 -96.02 -3.56
C LEU A 382 181.29 -95.87 -4.92
N GLY A 383 182.08 -95.77 -5.98
CA GLY A 383 181.57 -95.63 -7.36
C GLY A 383 182.69 -95.36 -8.36
N PRO A 384 182.56 -95.81 -9.62
CA PRO A 384 183.69 -96.28 -10.41
C PRO A 384 184.45 -95.15 -11.12
N PHE A 385 185.30 -94.40 -10.41
CA PHE A 385 186.28 -93.49 -11.01
C PHE A 385 187.57 -93.33 -10.16
N LYS A 386 188.40 -94.39 -10.08
CA LYS A 386 189.88 -94.28 -10.04
C LYS A 386 190.51 -95.34 -10.96
N PRO A 387 191.68 -95.06 -11.57
CA PRO A 387 191.97 -95.42 -12.96
C PRO A 387 192.93 -96.61 -13.11
N SER A 388 192.56 -97.63 -13.90
CA SER A 388 193.48 -98.66 -14.41
C SER A 388 193.36 -98.82 -15.93
N LEU A 389 194.36 -98.26 -16.60
CA LEU A 389 195.08 -98.73 -17.79
C LEU A 389 194.50 -99.88 -18.65
N GLN A 390 194.34 -99.52 -19.94
CA GLN A 390 194.67 -100.27 -21.16
C GLN A 390 193.67 -101.21 -21.86
N LYS A 391 193.38 -100.78 -23.10
CA LYS A 391 193.50 -101.49 -24.40
C LYS A 391 192.25 -102.11 -25.06
N LYS A 392 191.98 -101.49 -26.23
CA LYS A 392 191.71 -102.06 -27.56
C LYS A 392 190.28 -102.51 -27.91
N LYS A 393 189.73 -101.70 -28.83
CA LYS A 393 189.18 -102.05 -30.15
C LYS A 393 187.83 -102.78 -30.23
N ARG A 394 187.07 -102.24 -31.19
CA ARG A 394 186.22 -102.89 -32.20
C ARG A 394 184.73 -103.09 -31.88
N ASN A 395 183.98 -102.24 -32.57
CA ASN A 395 183.03 -102.59 -33.63
C ASN A 395 181.57 -102.94 -33.29
N LYS A 396 180.74 -102.39 -34.19
CA LYS A 396 179.50 -102.91 -34.80
C LYS A 396 178.15 -102.52 -34.17
N LYS A 397 177.45 -101.72 -34.99
CA LYS A 397 176.17 -102.01 -35.66
C LYS A 397 174.84 -101.66 -34.95
N LYS A 398 174.07 -100.92 -35.76
CA LYS A 398 172.72 -101.18 -36.30
C LYS A 398 171.53 -100.49 -35.62
N LYS A 399 170.75 -99.83 -36.49
CA LYS A 399 169.31 -100.04 -36.76
C LYS A 399 168.57 -100.78 -35.64
N LYS A 400 167.50 -100.23 -35.09
CA LYS A 400 166.20 -100.04 -35.74
C LYS A 400 165.33 -99.17 -34.84
#